data_AF-G3PB56-F1
#
_entry.id   AF-G3PB56-F1
#
_cell.length_a   1.000
_cell.length_b   1.000
_cell.length_c   1.000
_cell.angle_alpha   90.00
_cell.angle_beta   90.00
_cell.angle_gamma   90.00
#
_symmetry.space_group_name_H-M   'P 1'
#
loop_
_entity.id
_entity.type
_entity.pdbx_description
1 polymer ?
#
loop_
_entity_poly.entity_id
_entity_poly.type
_entity_poly.pdbx_seq_one_letter_code
_entity_poly.pdbx_strand_id
1 'polypeptide(L)'
;DNNRKVTYVEEDQSHPDHPDRFDSSNQLLCRTGLTGRCYWEVEWRGEVTVSVSYRGIRRKGYSEDCVFGYNDQSWILNCSDEGYSVCHNKTVTDITSSSSSSSSSGRVAVYVDCPAGSLSFYRVSSDTLIHLHTFSTTFTEPLYPGFRFWSGSGSSVSLCPL
;
A
#
# COMPACT_ATOMS: atom_id res chain seq x y z
N ASP A 1 -18.78 -7.87 2.77
CA ASP A 1 -17.48 -7.29 3.19
C ASP A 1 -17.48 -5.80 3.56
N ASN A 2 -18.59 -5.04 3.45
CA ASN A 2 -18.64 -3.62 3.87
C ASN A 2 -17.45 -2.76 3.34
N ASN A 3 -17.02 -3.00 2.09
CA ASN A 3 -15.86 -2.37 1.44
C ASN A 3 -14.50 -2.57 2.15
N ARG A 4 -14.33 -3.67 2.88
CA ARG A 4 -13.10 -4.00 3.61
C ARG A 4 -12.17 -4.95 2.87
N LYS A 5 -12.58 -5.51 1.74
CA LYS A 5 -11.78 -6.43 0.92
C LYS A 5 -11.74 -5.96 -0.53
N VAL A 6 -10.57 -6.06 -1.14
CA VAL A 6 -10.35 -5.80 -2.55
C VAL A 6 -9.57 -6.98 -3.13
N THR A 7 -9.99 -7.43 -4.31
CA THR A 7 -9.37 -8.54 -5.03
C THR A 7 -9.09 -8.09 -6.45
N TYR A 8 -7.93 -8.45 -6.98
CA TYR A 8 -7.64 -8.29 -8.39
C TYR A 8 -8.52 -9.24 -9.22
N VAL A 9 -9.11 -8.71 -10.27
CA VAL A 9 -9.90 -9.46 -11.26
C VAL A 9 -9.36 -9.15 -12.65
N GLU A 10 -9.37 -10.16 -13.52
CA GLU A 10 -8.90 -10.00 -14.90
C GLU A 10 -9.95 -9.27 -15.75
N GLU A 11 -11.24 -9.48 -15.47
CA GLU A 11 -12.31 -8.84 -16.19
C GLU A 11 -12.48 -7.37 -15.80
N ASP A 12 -12.49 -6.50 -16.81
CA ASP A 12 -12.76 -5.08 -16.64
C ASP A 12 -14.10 -4.85 -15.94
N GLN A 13 -14.03 -4.22 -14.77
CA GLN A 13 -15.21 -3.86 -13.99
C GLN A 13 -15.83 -2.56 -14.54
N SER A 14 -17.15 -2.56 -14.67
CA SER A 14 -17.93 -1.42 -15.14
C SER A 14 -17.98 -0.32 -14.07
N HIS A 15 -16.96 0.53 -14.06
CA HIS A 15 -16.92 1.74 -13.25
C HIS A 15 -17.06 2.98 -14.14
N PRO A 16 -17.89 3.97 -13.75
CA PRO A 16 -17.98 5.23 -14.48
C PRO A 16 -16.62 5.93 -14.50
N ASP A 17 -16.37 6.70 -15.55
CA ASP A 17 -15.19 7.55 -15.54
C ASP A 17 -15.29 8.61 -14.44
N HIS A 18 -14.15 8.89 -13.81
CA HIS A 18 -14.03 9.82 -12.71
C HIS A 18 -12.59 10.37 -12.67
N PRO A 19 -12.38 11.66 -12.38
CA PRO A 19 -11.03 12.25 -12.30
C PRO A 19 -10.14 11.53 -11.27
N ASP A 20 -10.71 11.10 -10.15
CA ASP A 20 -9.96 10.36 -9.10
C ASP A 20 -9.68 8.89 -9.43
N ARG A 21 -10.20 8.36 -10.56
CA ARG A 21 -9.99 6.95 -10.95
C ARG A 21 -8.66 6.79 -11.68
N PHE A 22 -7.84 5.85 -11.20
CA PHE A 22 -6.65 5.40 -11.92
C PHE A 22 -7.03 4.68 -13.22
N ASP A 23 -6.41 5.05 -14.34
CA ASP A 23 -6.70 4.48 -15.67
C ASP A 23 -5.58 3.60 -16.24
N SER A 24 -4.36 3.72 -15.71
CA SER A 24 -3.15 3.08 -16.26
C SER A 24 -2.54 2.03 -15.33
N SER A 25 -3.10 1.81 -14.15
CA SER A 25 -2.59 0.85 -13.17
C SER A 25 -3.68 0.36 -12.21
N ASN A 26 -3.57 -0.89 -11.78
CA ASN A 26 -4.51 -1.59 -10.90
C ASN A 26 -4.39 -1.11 -9.45
N GLN A 27 -4.81 0.13 -9.19
CA GLN A 27 -4.59 0.80 -7.91
C GLN A 27 -5.83 1.53 -7.42
N LEU A 28 -5.90 1.76 -6.11
CA LEU A 28 -6.95 2.56 -5.49
C LEU A 28 -6.42 3.33 -4.28
N LEU A 29 -7.14 4.38 -3.91
CA LEU A 29 -7.01 5.04 -2.61
C LEU A 29 -8.28 4.84 -1.79
N CYS A 30 -8.07 4.69 -0.48
CA CYS A 30 -9.11 4.82 0.52
C CYS A 30 -9.65 6.25 0.57
N ARG A 31 -10.86 6.40 1.09
CA ARG A 31 -11.58 7.70 1.11
C ARG A 31 -11.15 8.61 2.25
N THR A 32 -10.75 8.05 3.37
CA THR A 32 -10.44 8.80 4.60
C THR A 32 -8.99 9.27 4.58
N GLY A 33 -8.80 10.59 4.69
CA GLY A 33 -7.49 11.19 4.89
C GLY A 33 -7.02 11.06 6.35
N LEU A 34 -5.73 10.77 6.53
CA LEU A 34 -5.06 10.63 7.81
C LEU A 34 -4.32 11.94 8.14
N THR A 35 -4.61 12.51 9.30
CA THR A 35 -4.02 13.79 9.75
C THR A 35 -3.35 13.71 11.12
N GLY A 36 -3.40 12.55 11.77
CA GLY A 36 -2.91 12.35 13.13
C GLY A 36 -2.07 11.09 13.26
N ARG A 37 -2.24 10.38 14.39
CA ARG A 37 -1.66 9.05 14.59
C ARG A 37 -2.68 7.99 14.17
N CYS A 38 -2.31 7.17 13.21
CA CYS A 38 -3.20 6.18 12.65
C CYS A 38 -2.50 4.82 12.58
N TYR A 39 -3.24 3.77 12.91
CA TYR A 39 -2.80 2.39 12.83
C TYR A 39 -3.85 1.57 12.11
N TRP A 40 -3.41 0.70 11.18
CA TRP A 40 -4.29 -0.31 10.60
C TRP A 40 -3.49 -1.53 10.18
N GLU A 41 -4.18 -2.67 10.13
CA GLU A 41 -3.65 -3.95 9.66
C GLU A 41 -4.41 -4.41 8.44
N VAL A 42 -3.68 -5.02 7.50
CA VAL A 42 -4.27 -5.72 6.37
C VAL A 42 -3.68 -7.12 6.24
N GLU A 43 -4.55 -8.07 5.95
CA GLU A 43 -4.16 -9.35 5.38
C GLU A 43 -4.00 -9.18 3.88
N TRP A 44 -2.91 -9.72 3.34
CA TRP A 44 -2.62 -9.71 1.91
C TRP A 44 -2.41 -11.14 1.41
N ARG A 45 -2.73 -11.34 0.14
CA ARG A 45 -2.46 -12.57 -0.61
C ARG A 45 -1.96 -12.21 -2.00
N GLY A 46 -1.05 -13.01 -2.54
CA GLY A 46 -0.40 -12.79 -3.83
C GLY A 46 0.59 -11.63 -3.77
N GLU A 47 0.72 -10.92 -4.88
CA GLU A 47 1.58 -9.75 -4.98
C GLU A 47 0.77 -8.47 -4.81
N VAL A 48 1.01 -7.80 -3.69
CA VAL A 48 0.27 -6.62 -3.26
C VAL A 48 1.22 -5.52 -2.85
N THR A 49 0.92 -4.31 -3.26
CA THR A 49 1.55 -3.10 -2.74
C THR A 49 0.59 -2.40 -1.79
N VAL A 50 1.04 -2.16 -0.56
CA VAL A 50 0.37 -1.28 0.42
C VAL A 50 1.00 0.10 0.30
N SER A 51 0.20 1.13 0.09
CA SER A 51 0.68 2.50 -0.09
C SER A 51 0.07 3.47 0.92
N VAL A 52 0.82 4.53 1.16
CA VAL A 52 0.34 5.77 1.76
C VAL A 52 0.72 6.89 0.82
N SER A 53 -0.24 7.72 0.43
CA SER A 53 -0.06 8.70 -0.65
C SER A 53 -0.78 10.00 -0.34
N TYR A 54 -0.25 11.13 -0.82
CA TYR A 54 -1.05 12.33 -0.97
C TYR A 54 -2.16 12.12 -1.99
N ARG A 55 -3.24 12.90 -1.88
CA ARG A 55 -4.37 12.82 -2.82
C ARG A 55 -3.98 13.26 -4.22
N GLY A 56 -3.01 14.17 -4.32
CA GLY A 56 -2.52 14.80 -5.55
C GLY A 56 -1.74 13.90 -6.50
N ILE A 57 -1.49 12.63 -6.15
CA ILE A 57 -0.90 11.66 -7.07
C ILE A 57 -1.67 11.63 -8.40
N ARG A 58 -0.93 11.61 -9.50
CA ARG A 58 -1.51 11.60 -10.85
C ARG A 58 -2.36 10.35 -11.05
N ARG A 59 -3.54 10.50 -11.66
CA ARG A 59 -4.49 9.39 -11.86
C ARG A 59 -4.55 8.90 -13.29
N LYS A 60 -4.16 9.73 -14.25
CA LYS A 60 -4.44 9.53 -15.66
C LYS A 60 -3.17 9.48 -16.50
N GLY A 61 -3.18 8.56 -17.47
CA GLY A 61 -2.15 8.38 -18.49
C GLY A 61 -1.06 7.38 -18.11
N TYR A 62 -0.32 6.94 -19.13
CA TYR A 62 0.80 5.99 -19.03
C TYR A 62 2.09 6.67 -18.59
N SER A 63 2.13 7.17 -17.35
CA SER A 63 3.34 7.69 -16.71
C SER A 63 3.62 6.92 -15.42
N GLU A 64 4.89 6.77 -15.09
CA GLU A 64 5.33 6.29 -13.78
C GLU A 64 4.83 7.20 -12.64
N ASP A 65 4.55 8.47 -12.92
CA ASP A 65 4.00 9.41 -11.93
C ASP A 65 2.62 8.98 -11.40
N CYS A 66 1.90 8.12 -12.15
CA CYS A 66 0.61 7.56 -11.73
C CYS A 66 0.75 6.35 -10.81
N VAL A 67 1.96 5.78 -10.68
CA VAL A 67 2.22 4.50 -10.03
C VAL A 67 2.73 4.74 -8.61
N PHE A 68 2.13 4.10 -7.60
CA PHE A 68 2.59 4.24 -6.22
C PHE A 68 4.07 3.85 -6.08
N GLY A 69 4.83 4.67 -5.34
CA GLY A 69 6.27 4.53 -5.10
C GLY A 69 7.15 5.16 -6.19
N TYR A 70 6.63 5.41 -7.39
CA TYR A 70 7.40 5.92 -8.54
C TYR A 70 7.29 7.44 -8.71
N ASN A 71 6.86 8.11 -7.65
CA ASN A 71 6.73 9.56 -7.52
C ASN A 71 7.08 9.98 -6.09
N ASP A 72 7.17 11.28 -5.86
CA ASP A 72 7.42 11.89 -4.55
C ASP A 72 6.16 12.01 -3.67
N GLN A 73 4.99 11.62 -4.19
CA GLN A 73 3.70 11.74 -3.51
C GLN A 73 3.32 10.50 -2.71
N SER A 74 4.06 9.39 -2.85
CA SER A 74 3.67 8.09 -2.28
C SER A 74 4.85 7.29 -1.74
N TRP A 75 4.56 6.54 -0.67
CA TRP A 75 5.46 5.63 0.01
C TRP A 75 4.81 4.25 0.05
N ILE A 76 5.57 3.21 -0.27
CA ILE A 76 5.01 1.87 -0.41
C ILE A 76 5.78 0.80 0.32
N LEU A 77 5.05 -0.25 0.68
CA LEU A 77 5.54 -1.58 0.98
C LEU A 77 5.01 -2.57 -0.07
N ASN A 78 5.90 -3.20 -0.81
CA ASN A 78 5.57 -4.36 -1.64
C ASN A 78 5.61 -5.62 -0.77
N CYS A 79 4.61 -6.47 -0.95
CA CYS A 79 4.47 -7.77 -0.30
C CYS A 79 4.34 -8.85 -1.38
N SER A 80 5.20 -9.85 -1.33
CA SER A 80 5.16 -11.04 -2.19
C SER A 80 5.64 -12.27 -1.42
N ASP A 81 5.59 -13.42 -2.07
CA ASP A 81 6.20 -14.66 -1.60
C ASP A 81 7.74 -14.59 -1.53
N GLU A 82 8.36 -13.70 -2.31
CA GLU A 82 9.79 -13.40 -2.25
C GLU A 82 10.18 -12.52 -1.06
N GLY A 83 9.20 -11.86 -0.42
CA GLY A 83 9.39 -11.08 0.80
C GLY A 83 8.83 -9.66 0.72
N TYR A 84 9.59 -8.70 1.24
CA TYR A 84 9.17 -7.31 1.34
C TYR A 84 10.21 -6.38 0.73
N SER A 85 9.74 -5.35 0.03
CA SER A 85 10.57 -4.22 -0.37
C SER A 85 9.79 -2.92 -0.16
N VAL A 86 10.51 -1.82 0.03
CA VAL A 86 9.91 -0.50 0.12
C VAL A 86 10.34 0.35 -1.06
N CYS A 87 9.49 1.28 -1.47
CA CYS A 87 9.83 2.22 -2.53
C CYS A 87 9.23 3.60 -2.27
N HIS A 88 10.02 4.61 -2.61
CA HIS A 88 9.60 6.00 -2.63
C HIS A 88 10.43 6.75 -3.68
N ASN A 89 9.78 7.59 -4.50
CA ASN A 89 10.43 8.35 -5.55
C ASN A 89 11.40 7.51 -6.41
N LYS A 90 10.93 6.34 -6.87
CA LYS A 90 11.67 5.35 -7.69
C LYS A 90 12.88 4.71 -7.01
N THR A 91 13.12 5.02 -5.73
CA THR A 91 14.18 4.40 -4.95
C THR A 91 13.61 3.18 -4.25
N VAL A 92 14.02 1.99 -4.72
CA VAL A 92 13.62 0.71 -4.15
C VAL A 92 14.66 0.27 -3.11
N THR A 93 14.21 -0.30 -2.00
CA THR A 93 15.06 -0.94 -1.00
C THR A 93 14.46 -2.27 -0.61
N ASP A 94 15.16 -3.35 -0.92
CA ASP A 94 14.77 -4.69 -0.51
C ASP A 94 15.00 -4.87 0.99
N ILE A 95 14.00 -5.42 1.68
CA ILE A 95 14.08 -5.68 3.11
C ILE A 95 14.62 -7.10 3.28
N THR A 96 15.93 -7.20 3.49
CA THR A 96 16.60 -8.46 3.82
C THR A 96 16.23 -8.90 5.24
N SER A 97 15.05 -9.50 5.41
CA SER A 97 14.64 -10.08 6.68
C SER A 97 14.96 -11.57 6.73
N SER A 98 15.59 -12.01 7.82
CA SER A 98 15.92 -13.42 8.15
C SER A 98 14.71 -14.34 8.36
N SER A 99 13.51 -13.83 8.11
CA SER A 99 12.24 -14.53 8.22
C SER A 99 11.45 -14.37 6.92
N SER A 100 12.11 -14.64 5.79
CA SER A 100 11.45 -14.92 4.52
C SER A 100 10.48 -16.09 4.72
N SER A 101 9.24 -15.80 5.09
CA SER A 101 8.18 -16.77 4.88
C SER A 101 7.97 -16.80 3.38
N SER A 102 8.36 -17.90 2.76
CA SER A 102 7.91 -18.30 1.42
C SER A 102 6.41 -18.61 1.47
N SER A 103 5.63 -17.58 1.79
CA SER A 103 4.19 -17.61 1.94
C SER A 103 3.64 -16.56 0.99
N SER A 104 2.76 -16.99 0.08
CA SER A 104 2.03 -16.11 -0.84
C SER A 104 0.90 -15.34 -0.14
N SER A 105 0.99 -15.17 1.17
CA SER A 105 0.08 -14.39 2.00
C SER A 105 0.73 -14.01 3.34
N GLY A 106 0.19 -12.98 3.96
CA GLY A 106 0.63 -12.51 5.26
C GLY A 106 -0.26 -11.40 5.81
N ARG A 107 0.17 -10.83 6.93
CA ARG A 107 -0.48 -9.67 7.56
C ARG A 107 0.58 -8.60 7.78
N VAL A 108 0.26 -7.37 7.40
CA VAL A 108 1.12 -6.21 7.63
C VAL A 108 0.36 -5.13 8.37
N ALA A 109 1.07 -4.41 9.22
CA ALA A 109 0.56 -3.24 9.91
C ALA A 109 1.23 -1.98 9.35
N VAL A 110 0.46 -0.90 9.31
CA VAL A 110 0.95 0.42 8.95
C VAL A 110 0.66 1.36 10.11
N TYR A 111 1.68 2.09 10.53
CA TYR A 111 1.57 3.14 11.53
C TYR A 111 2.03 4.47 10.93
N VAL A 112 1.18 5.48 11.00
CA VAL A 112 1.45 6.84 10.55
C VAL A 112 1.42 7.75 11.76
N ASP A 113 2.47 8.56 11.96
CA ASP A 113 2.51 9.65 12.92
C ASP A 113 2.72 10.96 12.17
N CYS A 114 1.62 11.62 11.78
CA CYS A 114 1.71 12.85 11.01
C CYS A 114 2.50 13.96 11.74
N PRO A 115 2.27 14.24 13.05
CA PRO A 115 3.06 15.23 13.79
C PRO A 115 4.56 14.92 13.86
N ALA A 116 4.93 13.65 13.99
CA ALA A 116 6.34 13.24 14.03
C ALA A 116 6.97 13.10 12.64
N GLY A 117 6.15 13.10 11.58
CA GLY A 117 6.64 12.91 10.22
C GLY A 117 7.16 11.49 9.96
N SER A 118 6.51 10.46 10.53
CA SER A 118 6.94 9.08 10.35
C SER A 118 5.85 8.17 9.80
N LEU A 119 6.26 7.26 8.93
CA LEU A 119 5.44 6.18 8.37
C LEU A 119 6.22 4.87 8.56
N SER A 120 5.68 3.97 9.37
CA SER A 120 6.29 2.69 9.70
C SER A 120 5.48 1.53 9.17
N PHE A 121 6.16 0.56 8.60
CA PHE A 121 5.62 -0.71 8.13
C PHE A 121 6.11 -1.85 9.03
N TYR A 122 5.20 -2.77 9.33
CA TYR A 122 5.50 -3.95 10.14
C TYR A 122 4.91 -5.20 9.50
N ARG A 123 5.59 -6.32 9.64
CA ARG A 123 4.99 -7.65 9.47
C ARG A 123 4.36 -8.06 10.79
N VAL A 124 3.15 -8.59 10.74
CA VAL A 124 2.45 -9.12 11.92
C VAL A 124 2.57 -10.64 11.93
N SER A 125 3.19 -11.20 12.97
CA SER A 125 3.38 -12.64 13.16
C SER A 125 3.00 -13.03 14.58
N SER A 126 1.97 -13.87 14.74
CA SER A 126 1.46 -14.30 16.05
C SER A 126 1.31 -13.14 17.04
N ASP A 127 0.65 -12.07 16.57
CA ASP A 127 0.38 -10.81 17.29
C ASP A 127 1.62 -10.03 17.74
N THR A 128 2.79 -10.39 17.21
CA THR A 128 4.03 -9.61 17.33
C THR A 128 4.24 -8.76 16.08
N LEU A 129 4.56 -7.48 16.29
CA LEU A 129 4.97 -6.57 15.23
C LEU A 129 6.48 -6.69 15.00
N ILE A 130 6.86 -7.17 13.81
CA ILE A 130 8.23 -7.19 13.33
C ILE A 130 8.41 -5.95 12.45
N HIS A 131 9.22 -5.00 12.89
CA HIS A 131 9.51 -3.80 12.12
C HIS A 131 10.16 -4.13 10.78
N LEU A 132 9.65 -3.54 9.70
CA LEU A 132 10.18 -3.70 8.35
C LEU A 132 10.93 -2.45 7.91
N HIS A 133 10.30 -1.29 8.02
CA HIS A 133 10.88 -0.02 7.58
C HIS A 133 10.16 1.18 8.19
N THR A 134 10.86 2.30 8.31
CA THR A 134 10.27 3.60 8.65
C THR A 134 10.76 4.67 7.69
N PHE A 135 9.84 5.30 6.98
CA PHE A 135 10.09 6.54 6.28
C PHE A 135 9.98 7.71 7.27
N SER A 136 10.94 8.62 7.21
CA SER A 136 10.91 9.90 7.95
C SER A 136 10.85 11.05 6.95
N THR A 137 9.81 11.87 7.03
CA THR A 137 9.57 12.99 6.12
C THR A 137 8.64 14.02 6.75
N THR A 138 8.59 15.24 6.21
CA THR A 138 7.60 16.23 6.63
C THR A 138 6.35 16.10 5.77
N PHE A 139 5.26 15.61 6.36
CA PHE A 139 3.99 15.52 5.65
C PHE A 139 3.34 16.90 5.52
N THR A 140 3.04 17.32 4.29
CA THR A 140 2.50 18.65 4.00
C THR A 140 0.98 18.66 3.80
N GLU A 141 0.39 17.49 3.59
CA GLU A 141 -1.03 17.31 3.28
C GLU A 141 -1.58 16.03 3.94
N PRO A 142 -2.91 15.86 4.04
CA PRO A 142 -3.51 14.61 4.49
C PRO A 142 -3.05 13.43 3.64
N LEU A 143 -2.75 12.32 4.31
CA LEU A 143 -2.31 11.08 3.68
C LEU A 143 -3.47 10.12 3.47
N TYR A 144 -3.44 9.33 2.41
CA TYR A 144 -4.49 8.39 2.07
C TYR A 144 -3.88 7.00 1.92
N PRO A 145 -4.39 5.99 2.64
CA PRO A 145 -4.03 4.60 2.38
C PRO A 145 -4.42 4.22 0.97
N GLY A 146 -3.62 3.37 0.33
CA GLY A 146 -3.89 2.84 -0.99
C GLY A 146 -3.38 1.44 -1.15
N PHE A 147 -3.83 0.80 -2.22
CA PHE A 147 -3.43 -0.55 -2.58
C PHE A 147 -3.22 -0.63 -4.08
N ARG A 148 -2.20 -1.39 -4.47
CA ARG A 148 -1.95 -1.77 -5.87
C ARG A 148 -1.79 -3.28 -5.97
N PHE A 149 -2.28 -3.83 -7.06
CA PHE A 149 -2.24 -5.26 -7.34
C PHE A 149 -1.41 -5.52 -8.58
N TRP A 150 -0.49 -6.47 -8.49
CA TRP A 150 0.25 -6.96 -9.65
C TRP A 150 -0.59 -8.02 -10.38
N SER A 151 -0.41 -8.10 -11.69
CA SER A 151 -1.15 -9.01 -12.56
C SER A 151 -0.88 -10.46 -12.15
N GLY A 152 -1.84 -11.08 -11.47
CA GLY A 152 -1.78 -12.45 -10.99
C GLY A 152 -3.10 -12.88 -10.38
N SER A 153 -3.54 -14.11 -10.65
CA SER A 153 -4.84 -14.59 -10.18
C SER A 153 -4.87 -14.70 -8.65
N GLY A 154 -5.88 -14.05 -8.04
CA GLY A 154 -6.17 -14.19 -6.61
C GLY A 154 -5.42 -13.23 -5.66
N SER A 155 -4.69 -12.24 -6.17
CA SER A 155 -4.13 -11.17 -5.32
C SER A 155 -5.24 -10.40 -4.62
N SER A 156 -5.16 -10.25 -3.30
CA SER A 156 -6.20 -9.56 -2.52
C SER A 156 -5.68 -8.93 -1.24
N VAL A 157 -6.42 -7.95 -0.77
CA VAL A 157 -6.22 -7.26 0.51
C VAL A 157 -7.51 -7.26 1.29
N SER A 158 -7.47 -7.60 2.57
CA SER A 158 -8.57 -7.44 3.52
C SER A 158 -8.13 -6.67 4.75
N LEU A 159 -8.88 -5.61 5.09
CA LEU A 159 -8.69 -4.82 6.29
C LEU A 159 -9.09 -5.63 7.54
N CYS A 160 -8.15 -5.85 8.44
CA CYS A 160 -8.39 -6.59 9.68
C CYS A 160 -9.35 -5.83 10.61
N PRO A 161 -10.25 -6.54 11.34
CA PRO A 161 -10.89 -5.96 12.51
C PRO A 161 -9.83 -5.71 13.58
N LEU A 162 -9.83 -4.49 14.13
CA LEU A 162 -9.09 -4.15 15.34
C LEU A 162 -10.01 -4.34 16.55
#